data_AF-A0A6G1QUK9-F1
#
_entry.id   AF-A0A6G1QUK9-F1
#
_cell.length_a   1.000
_cell.length_b   1.000
_cell.length_c   1.000
_cell.angle_alpha   90.00
_cell.angle_beta   90.00
_cell.angle_gamma   90.00
#
_symmetry.space_group_name_H-M   'P 1'
#
loop_
_entity.id
_entity.type
_entity.pdbx_description
1 polymer ?
#
loop_
_entity_poly.entity_id
_entity_poly.type
_entity_poly.pdbx_seq_one_letter_code
_entity_poly.pdbx_strand_id
1 'polypeptide(L)' 'MSGQMQEVMDDCPNIQDLRMSDINSYNVVDGHWLLYEQPNYKGRTYYLRPGEYRRYSDWGGTSPRIGSLRRITDFN' A
#
# COMPACT_ATOMS: atom_id res chain seq x y z
N MET A 1 16.27 -10.03 12.02
CA MET A 1 14.90 -9.57 11.68
C MET A 1 14.85 -9.48 10.16
N SER A 2 14.22 -10.43 9.49
CA SER A 2 14.04 -10.41 8.04
C SER A 2 12.81 -9.56 7.71
N GLY A 3 12.96 -8.53 6.87
CA GLY A 3 11.80 -7.90 6.24
C GLY A 3 11.22 -8.85 5.19
N GLN A 4 9.91 -9.04 5.18
CA GLN A 4 9.22 -9.72 4.08
C GLN A 4 8.95 -8.70 2.98
N MET A 5 9.25 -9.06 1.74
CA MET A 5 8.97 -8.27 0.55
C MET A 5 7.99 -9.04 -0.33
N GLN A 6 6.97 -8.35 -0.83
CA GLN A 6 6.06 -8.87 -1.84
C GLN A 6 5.95 -7.85 -2.97
N GLU A 7 6.00 -8.34 -4.20
CA GLU A 7 5.67 -7.55 -5.38
C GLU A 7 4.16 -7.68 -5.65
N VAL A 8 3.51 -6.55 -5.90
CA VAL A 8 2.07 -6.48 -6.11
C VAL A 8 1.78 -5.67 -7.36
N MET A 9 1.09 -6.29 -8.32
CA MET A 9 0.74 -5.68 -9.61
C MET A 9 -0.77 -5.41 -9.74
N ASP A 10 -1.58 -6.14 -8.97
CA ASP A 10 -3.04 -6.09 -8.99
C ASP A 10 -3.61 -5.50 -7.69
N ASP A 11 -4.90 -5.21 -7.73
CA ASP A 11 -5.67 -4.81 -6.56
C ASP A 11 -5.65 -5.92 -5.49
N CYS A 12 -5.51 -5.54 -4.22
CA CYS A 12 -5.55 -6.46 -3.10
C CYS A 12 -6.56 -5.95 -2.05
N PRO A 13 -7.76 -6.56 -1.97
CA PRO A 13 -8.79 -6.16 -1.01
C PRO A 13 -8.45 -6.56 0.43
N ASN A 14 -7.49 -7.46 0.66
CA ASN A 14 -7.05 -7.83 2.00
C ASN A 14 -5.56 -8.18 2.00
N ILE A 15 -4.73 -7.34 2.62
CA ILE A 15 -3.27 -7.54 2.64
C ILE A 15 -2.84 -8.86 3.32
N GLN A 16 -3.69 -9.41 4.21
CA GLN A 16 -3.40 -10.67 4.89
C GLN A 16 -3.34 -11.85 3.92
N ASP A 17 -3.99 -11.74 2.75
CA ASP A 17 -3.94 -12.76 1.70
C ASP A 17 -2.52 -12.88 1.09
N LEU A 18 -1.75 -11.78 1.14
CA LEU A 18 -0.33 -11.73 0.77
C LEU A 18 0.61 -12.14 1.92
N ARG A 19 0.04 -12.56 3.06
CA ARG A 19 0.74 -12.86 4.32
C ARG A 19 1.56 -11.69 4.86
N MET A 20 1.16 -10.47 4.52
CA MET A 20 1.78 -9.26 5.04
C MET A 20 0.95 -8.69 6.18
N SER A 21 1.64 -8.03 7.10
CA SER A 21 1.08 -7.24 8.18
C SER A 21 2.03 -6.08 8.45
N ASP A 22 1.49 -4.90 8.77
CA ASP A 22 2.27 -3.71 9.12
C ASP A 22 3.33 -3.33 8.05
N ILE A 23 2.89 -2.59 7.04
CA ILE A 23 3.72 -2.12 5.94
C ILE A 23 4.56 -0.92 6.41
N ASN A 24 5.86 -1.17 6.60
CA ASN A 24 6.80 -0.15 7.06
C ASN A 24 7.44 0.65 5.92
N SER A 25 7.52 0.08 4.71
CA SER A 25 8.07 0.74 3.53
C SER A 25 7.32 0.29 2.29
N TYR A 26 7.30 1.12 1.25
CA TYR A 26 6.64 0.83 -0.02
C TYR A 26 7.45 1.42 -1.17
N ASN A 27 7.58 0.68 -2.27
CA ASN A 27 8.24 1.17 -3.48
C ASN A 27 7.24 1.08 -4.64
N VAL A 28 6.85 2.23 -5.19
CA VAL A 28 6.00 2.27 -6.38
C VAL A 28 6.91 2.30 -7.60
N VAL A 29 7.02 1.14 -8.26
CA VAL A 29 7.80 1.00 -9.50
C VAL A 29 7.08 1.68 -10.66
N ASP A 30 5.78 1.44 -10.80
CA ASP A 30 4.96 1.98 -11.88
C ASP A 30 3.51 2.28 -11.43
N GLY A 31 2.89 3.23 -12.13
CA GLY A 31 1.52 3.64 -11.94
C GLY A 31 1.28 4.42 -10.65
N HIS A 32 0.01 4.56 -10.30
CA HIS A 32 -0.43 5.26 -9.11
C HIS A 32 -1.25 4.31 -8.24
N TRP A 33 -1.12 4.44 -6.93
CA TRP A 33 -1.71 3.50 -5.99
C TRP A 33 -2.47 4.23 -4.88
N LEU A 34 -3.57 3.61 -4.45
CA LEU A 34 -4.27 3.95 -3.22
C LEU A 34 -4.02 2.86 -2.19
N LEU A 35 -3.49 3.24 -1.04
CA LEU A 35 -3.43 2.38 0.13
C LEU A 35 -4.57 2.73 1.08
N TYR A 36 -5.16 1.72 1.71
CA TYR A 36 -6.26 1.88 2.65
C TYR A 36 -5.89 1.26 4.00
N GLU A 37 -6.23 1.93 5.09
CA GLU A 37 -5.96 1.46 6.44
C GLU A 37 -6.72 0.16 6.79
N GLN A 38 -7.89 -0.07 6.19
CA GLN A 38 -8.72 -1.25 6.44
C GLN A 38 -8.88 -2.13 5.18
N PRO A 39 -9.23 -3.42 5.36
CA PRO A 39 -9.60 -4.28 4.24
C PRO A 39 -10.80 -3.76 3.45
N ASN A 40 -10.92 -4.21 2.20
CA ASN A 40 -11.99 -3.90 1.26
C ASN A 40 -12.11 -2.40 0.93
N TYR A 41 -10.97 -1.72 0.81
CA TYR A 41 -10.85 -0.31 0.38
C TYR A 41 -11.54 0.68 1.33
N LYS A 42 -11.39 0.48 2.64
CA LYS A 42 -12.06 1.26 3.69
C LYS A 42 -11.07 2.01 4.58
N GLY A 43 -11.59 3.00 5.30
CA GLY A 43 -10.84 3.78 6.28
C GLY A 43 -10.01 4.89 5.63
N ARG A 44 -8.93 5.30 6.31
CA ARG A 44 -8.02 6.33 5.79
C ARG A 44 -7.37 5.85 4.50
N THR A 45 -7.27 6.76 3.54
CA THR A 45 -6.74 6.50 2.20
C THR A 45 -5.47 7.31 1.99
N TYR A 46 -4.46 6.70 1.39
CA TYR A 46 -3.17 7.31 1.07
C TYR A 46 -2.88 7.15 -0.41
N TYR A 47 -2.57 8.26 -1.08
CA TYR A 47 -2.23 8.28 -2.51
C TYR A 47 -0.72 8.24 -2.69
N LEU A 48 -0.25 7.26 -3.47
CA LEU A 48 1.16 7.06 -3.76
C LEU A 48 1.43 7.22 -5.26
N ARG A 49 2.49 7.96 -5.57
CA ARG A 49 3.04 8.14 -6.92
C ARG A 49 4.28 7.25 -7.08
N PRO A 50 4.81 7.05 -8.30
CA PRO A 50 6.09 6.39 -8.49
C PRO A 50 7.17 6.98 -7.59
N GLY A 51 7.90 6.12 -6.88
CA GLY A 51 8.93 6.52 -5.93
C GLY A 51 9.10 5.58 -4.74
N GLU A 52 10.19 5.84 -3.98
CA GLU A 52 10.54 5.12 -2.77
C GLU A 52 9.95 5.79 -1.53
N TYR A 53 9.25 5.02 -0.71
CA TYR A 53 8.74 5.42 0.58
C TYR A 53 9.33 4.53 1.68
N ARG A 54 10.22 5.08 2.50
CA ARG A 54 11.05 4.29 3.44
C ARG A 54 10.40 4.10 4.80
N ARG A 55 9.36 4.87 5.09
CA ARG A 55 8.57 4.82 6.32
C ARG A 55 7.14 5.26 6.05
N TYR A 56 6.20 4.84 6.90
CA TYR A 56 4.78 5.16 6.72
C TYR A 56 4.43 6.66 6.77
N SER A 57 5.26 7.48 7.43
CA SER A 57 5.08 8.93 7.40
C SER A 57 5.37 9.55 6.04
N ASP A 58 6.12 8.87 5.15
CA ASP A 58 6.45 9.41 3.83
C ASP A 58 5.21 9.43 2.90
N TRP A 59 4.22 8.55 3.11
CA TRP A 59 2.91 8.61 2.46
C TRP A 59 1.81 9.25 3.32
N GLY A 60 2.20 9.94 4.41
CA GLY A 60 1.27 10.62 5.32
C GLY A 60 0.52 9.70 6.30
N GLY A 61 0.96 8.44 6.45
CA GLY A 61 0.42 7.53 7.44
C GLY A 61 0.83 7.90 8.87
N THR A 62 -0.06 7.65 9.83
CA THR A 62 0.24 7.75 11.28
C THR A 62 0.58 6.41 11.92
N SER A 63 0.46 5.31 11.16
CA SER A 63 0.79 3.94 11.58
C SER A 63 1.16 3.10 10.36
N PRO A 64 1.86 1.96 10.52
CA PRO A 64 2.18 1.05 9.42
C PRO A 64 0.99 0.20 8.96
N ARG A 65 -0.21 0.36 9.56
CA ARG A 65 -1.37 -0.46 9.24
C ARG A 65 -1.90 -0.11 7.85
N ILE A 66 -1.90 -1.13 6.99
CA ILE A 66 -2.54 -1.12 5.67
C ILE A 66 -3.37 -2.39 5.60
N GLY A 67 -4.62 -2.28 5.17
CA GLY A 67 -5.54 -3.40 5.05
C GLY A 67 -5.87 -3.76 3.61
N SER A 68 -5.76 -2.82 2.67
CA SER A 68 -5.96 -3.08 1.24
C SER A 68 -5.23 -2.05 0.38
N LEU A 69 -5.03 -2.38 -0.89
CA LEU A 69 -4.38 -1.53 -1.88
C LEU A 69 -5.06 -1.66 -3.24
N ARG A 70 -5.08 -0.57 -4.01
CA ARG A 70 -5.73 -0.49 -5.31
C ARG A 70 -4.86 0.27 -6.29
N ARG A 71 -4.69 -0.25 -7.50
CA ARG A 71 -4.02 0.46 -8.60
C ARG A 71 -5.02 1.41 -9.25
N ILE A 72 -4.57 2.63 -9.52
CA ILE A 72 -5.36 3.61 -10.26
C ILE A 72 -5.11 3.37 -11.75
N THR A 73 -6.09 2.79 -12.43
CA THR A 73 -6.02 2.46 -13.86
C THR A 73 -6.77 3.45 -14.73
N ASP A 74 -7.73 4.20 -14.15
CA ASP A 74 -8.63 5.05 -14.91
C ASP A 74 -8.24 6.52 -14.77
N PHE A 75 -7.64 7.05 -15.83
CA PHE A 75 -7.61 8.48 -16.12
C PHE A 75 -8.61 8.70 -17.27
N ASN A 76 -9.90 8.80 -16.95
CA ASN A 76 -10.86 9.34 -17.91
C ASN A 76 -10.56 10.82 -18.17
#